data_AF-A0A2N1WAZ6-F1
#
_entry.id   AF-A0A2N1WAZ6-F1
#
_cell.length_a   1.000
_cell.length_b   1.000
_cell.length_c   1.000
_cell.angle_alpha   90.00
_cell.angle_beta   90.00
_cell.angle_gamma   90.00
#
_symmetry.space_group_name_H-M   'P 1'
#
loop_
_entity.id
_entity.type
_entity.pdbx_description
1 polymer ?
#
loop_
_entity_poly.entity_id
_entity_poly.type
_entity_poly.pdbx_seq_one_letter_code
_entity_poly.pdbx_strand_id
1 'polypeptide(L)'
;MPPSPGFQIAELCIDRCVCVRVPFERLLPVARQEGWDLPALIASTGCGDQCGMCRPYLAAMLRDGTTIFRTILSADNEGEPS
;
A
#
# COMPACT_ATOMS: atom_id res chain seq x y z
N MET A 1 31.58 3.10 27.12
CA MET A 1 30.28 2.53 26.70
C MET A 1 29.84 3.24 25.42
N PRO A 2 29.56 2.55 24.31
CA PRO A 2 28.91 3.16 23.16
C PRO A 2 27.45 3.51 23.50
N PRO A 3 26.88 4.59 22.93
CA PRO A 3 25.48 4.93 23.13
C PRO A 3 24.59 3.85 22.48
N SER A 4 23.65 3.31 23.26
CA SER A 4 22.60 2.42 22.78
C SER A 4 21.88 3.05 21.58
N PRO A 5 21.62 2.32 20.48
CA PRO A 5 20.87 2.88 19.36
C PRO A 5 19.47 3.25 19.86
N GLY A 6 19.20 4.56 19.91
CA GLY A 6 17.90 5.09 20.24
C GLY A 6 16.84 4.49 19.34
N PHE A 7 15.69 4.20 19.93
CA PHE A 7 14.48 3.77 19.24
C PHE A 7 14.14 4.80 18.15
N GLN A 8 14.57 4.53 16.92
CA GLN A 8 14.26 5.35 15.76
C GLN A 8 12.74 5.24 15.58
N ILE A 9 12.04 6.36 15.72
CA ILE A 9 10.60 6.44 15.46
C ILE A 9 10.45 6.15 13.97
N ALA A 10 10.09 4.93 13.62
CA ALA A 10 9.93 4.52 12.24
C ALA A 10 8.81 5.35 11.63
N GLU A 11 9.17 6.21 10.67
CA GLU A 11 8.21 6.86 9.80
C GLU A 11 7.28 5.78 9.21
N LEU A 12 5.97 6.01 9.29
CA LEU A 12 4.98 5.11 8.73
C LEU A 12 5.27 4.96 7.23
N CYS A 13 5.64 3.76 6.80
CA CYS A 13 5.93 3.44 5.41
C CYS A 13 5.06 2.27 4.99
N ILE A 14 4.13 2.53 4.08
CA ILE A 14 3.20 1.55 3.53
C ILE A 14 3.58 1.38 2.06
N ASP A 15 4.51 0.47 1.81
CA ASP A 15 5.01 0.12 0.47
C ASP A 15 4.55 -1.27 0.01
N ARG A 16 3.89 -2.03 0.89
CA ARG A 16 3.56 -3.44 0.65
C ARG A 16 2.27 -3.86 1.33
N CYS A 17 1.65 -4.91 0.78
CA CYS A 17 0.63 -5.64 1.50
C CYS A 17 1.28 -6.50 2.57
N VAL A 18 0.99 -6.25 3.85
CA VAL A 18 1.56 -7.03 4.96
C VAL A 18 1.03 -8.47 5.05
N CYS A 19 -0.19 -8.72 4.58
CA CYS A 19 -0.81 -10.05 4.64
C CYS A 19 -0.09 -11.05 3.73
N VAL A 20 0.18 -10.65 2.48
CA VAL A 20 0.86 -11.50 1.49
C VAL A 20 2.34 -11.14 1.31
N ARG A 21 2.81 -10.10 2.01
CA ARG A 21 4.20 -9.58 1.99
C ARG A 21 4.70 -9.20 0.59
N VAL A 22 3.79 -8.71 -0.26
CA VAL A 22 4.11 -8.30 -1.64
C VAL A 22 4.20 -6.77 -1.71
N PRO A 23 5.32 -6.20 -2.20
CA PRO A 23 5.46 -4.76 -2.36
C PRO A 23 4.73 -4.24 -3.59
N PHE A 24 4.17 -3.04 -3.47
CA PHE A 24 3.41 -2.35 -4.51
C PHE A 24 4.26 -2.04 -5.74
N GLU A 25 5.56 -1.78 -5.56
CA GLU A 25 6.51 -1.57 -6.65
C GLU A 25 6.60 -2.77 -7.63
N ARG A 26 6.34 -3.99 -7.15
CA ARG A 26 6.33 -5.20 -7.97
C ARG A 26 4.98 -5.43 -8.63
N LEU A 27 3.91 -4.97 -7.99
CA LEU A 27 2.53 -5.11 -8.48
C LEU A 27 2.22 -4.13 -9.61
N LEU A 28 2.63 -2.87 -9.47
CA LEU A 28 2.34 -1.81 -10.44
C LEU A 28 2.75 -2.15 -11.89
N PRO A 29 3.99 -2.58 -12.18
CA PRO A 29 4.40 -2.87 -13.56
C PRO A 29 3.66 -4.08 -14.14
N VAL A 30 3.34 -5.09 -13.33
CA VAL A 30 2.57 -6.27 -13.79
C VAL A 30 1.14 -5.85 -14.10
N ALA A 31 0.51 -5.11 -13.19
CA ALA A 31 -0.84 -4.61 -13.38
C ALA A 31 -0.96 -3.68 -14.60
N ARG A 32 0.06 -2.84 -14.86
CA ARG A 32 0.09 -1.96 -16.04
C ARG A 32 0.32 -2.72 -17.35
N GLN A 33 1.18 -3.74 -17.35
CA GLN A 33 1.42 -4.56 -18.55
C GLN A 33 0.19 -5.38 -18.92
N GLU A 34 -0.46 -5.98 -17.93
CA GLU A 34 -1.64 -6.84 -18.15
C GLU A 34 -2.96 -6.06 -18.21
N GLY A 35 -2.94 -4.75 -17.90
CA GLY A 35 -4.13 -3.92 -17.81
C GLY A 35 -5.08 -4.34 -16.68
N TRP A 36 -4.55 -4.79 -15.54
CA TRP A 36 -5.35 -5.23 -14.40
C TRP A 36 -5.96 -4.06 -13.65
N ASP A 37 -7.28 -4.09 -13.53
CA ASP A 37 -8.04 -3.28 -12.56
C ASP A 37 -7.91 -3.84 -11.14
N LEU A 38 -8.32 -3.04 -10.14
CA LEU A 38 -8.31 -3.41 -8.73
C LEU A 38 -8.87 -4.84 -8.45
N PRO A 39 -10.07 -5.22 -8.93
CA PRO A 39 -10.59 -6.58 -8.72
C PRO A 39 -9.75 -7.68 -9.40
N ALA A 40 -9.22 -7.42 -10.61
CA ALA A 40 -8.37 -8.38 -11.33
C ALA A 40 -7.02 -8.58 -10.62
N LEU A 41 -6.45 -7.49 -10.09
CA LEU A 41 -5.24 -7.52 -9.28
C LEU A 41 -5.46 -8.29 -7.98
N ILE A 42 -6.57 -8.05 -7.28
CA ILE A 42 -6.93 -8.79 -6.06
C ILE A 42 -7.07 -10.28 -6.36
N ALA A 43 -7.82 -10.65 -7.41
CA ALA A 43 -8.01 -12.04 -7.80
C ALA A 43 -6.70 -12.73 -8.20
N SER A 44 -5.78 -12.03 -8.87
CA SER A 44 -4.53 -12.61 -9.36
C SER A 44 -3.45 -12.72 -8.28
N THR A 45 -3.45 -11.81 -7.30
CA THR A 45 -2.34 -11.67 -6.33
C THR A 45 -2.73 -11.95 -4.89
N GLY A 46 -4.03 -11.95 -4.58
CA GLY A 46 -4.57 -12.00 -3.22
C GLY A 46 -4.35 -10.72 -2.40
N CYS A 47 -3.67 -9.70 -2.94
CA CYS A 47 -3.48 -8.43 -2.27
C CYS A 47 -4.82 -7.71 -2.16
N GLY A 48 -5.33 -7.51 -0.93
CA GLY A 48 -6.60 -6.81 -0.68
C GLY A 48 -7.78 -7.71 -0.35
N ASP A 49 -7.60 -9.04 -0.45
CA ASP A 49 -8.63 -10.02 -0.09
C ASP A 49 -8.59 -10.39 1.41
N GLN A 50 -7.40 -10.36 2.03
CA GLN A 50 -7.20 -10.80 3.42
C GLN A 50 -7.67 -9.78 4.47
N CYS A 51 -6.89 -8.74 4.75
CA CYS A 51 -7.26 -7.72 5.75
C CYS A 51 -8.04 -6.55 5.14
N GLY A 52 -8.10 -6.44 3.82
CA GLY A 52 -8.71 -5.32 3.11
C GLY A 52 -7.98 -3.96 3.23
N MET A 53 -7.05 -3.79 4.16
CA MET A 53 -6.39 -2.50 4.44
C MET A 53 -5.57 -1.97 3.25
N CYS A 54 -4.99 -2.83 2.42
CA CYS A 54 -4.21 -2.41 1.26
C CYS A 54 -5.06 -1.99 0.04
N ARG A 55 -6.38 -2.23 0.04
CA ARG A 55 -7.28 -1.90 -1.09
C ARG A 55 -7.25 -0.43 -1.51
N PRO A 56 -7.38 0.57 -0.61
CA PRO A 56 -7.31 1.98 -1.00
C PRO A 56 -5.93 2.36 -1.57
N TYR A 57 -4.86 1.75 -1.06
CA TYR A 57 -3.50 1.96 -1.58
C TYR A 57 -3.31 1.33 -2.96
N LEU A 58 -3.86 0.14 -3.21
CA LEU A 58 -3.86 -0.48 -4.54
C LEU A 58 -4.64 0.36 -5.55
N ALA A 59 -5.79 0.91 -5.16
CA ALA A 59 -6.56 1.81 -6.00
C ALA A 59 -5.78 3.10 -6.31
N ALA A 60 -5.18 3.73 -5.28
CA ALA A 60 -4.34 4.90 -5.45
C ALA A 60 -3.10 4.60 -6.30
N MET A 61 -2.47 3.43 -6.11
CA MET A 61 -1.34 2.95 -6.91
C MET A 61 -1.73 2.77 -8.38
N LEU A 62 -2.89 2.19 -8.67
CA LEU A 62 -3.37 2.04 -10.05
C LEU A 62 -3.68 3.38 -10.69
N ARG A 63 -4.24 4.33 -9.94
CA ARG A 63 -4.61 5.68 -10.41
C ARG A 63 -3.39 6.59 -10.63
N ASP A 64 -2.62 6.82 -9.57
CA ASP A 64 -1.51 7.78 -9.53
C ASP A 64 -0.15 7.15 -9.88
N GLY A 65 -0.01 5.83 -9.77
CA GLY A 65 1.29 5.14 -9.90
C GLY A 65 2.12 5.16 -8.61
N THR A 66 1.58 5.66 -7.50
CA THR A 66 2.28 5.74 -6.21
C THR A 66 2.39 4.37 -5.56
N THR A 67 3.61 3.96 -5.23
CA THR A 67 3.90 2.65 -4.62
C THR A 67 4.34 2.75 -3.16
N ILE A 68 4.56 3.95 -2.64
CA ILE A 68 4.98 4.19 -1.26
C ILE A 68 4.07 5.25 -0.66
N PHE A 69 3.39 4.90 0.43
CA PHE A 69 2.51 5.80 1.15
C PHE A 69 3.02 6.05 2.56
N ARG A 70 3.02 7.31 2.98
CA ARG A 70 3.42 7.73 4.33
C ARG A 70 2.26 8.19 5.20
N THR A 71 1.04 8.09 4.67
CA THR A 71 -0.21 8.42 5.35
C THR A 71 -1.17 7.26 5.28
N ILE A 72 -2.07 7.14 6.26
CA ILE A 72 -3.10 6.11 6.24
C ILE A 72 -4.24 6.55 5.33
N LEU A 73 -4.47 5.80 4.25
CA LEU A 73 -5.64 5.96 3.40
C LEU A 73 -6.77 5.10 3.97
N SER A 74 -7.73 5.73 4.64
CA SER A 74 -8.99 5.09 5.03
C SER A 74 -10.10 5.47 4.05
N ALA A 75 -11.08 4.59 3.84
CA ALA A 75 -12.25 4.89 3.01
C ALA A 75 -13.12 6.04 3.58
N ASP A 76 -12.93 6.36 4.87
CA ASP A 76 -13.60 7.41 5.64
C ASP A 76 -12.70 8.64 5.84
N ASN A 77 -11.84 8.96 4.88
CA ASN A 77 -11.00 10.17 4.95
C ASN A 77 -11.39 11.15 3.85
N GLU A 78 -12.68 11.49 3.83
CA GLU A 78 -13.14 12.81 3.44
C GLU A 78 -12.76 13.74 4.59
N GLY A 79 -11.58 14.36 4.48
CA GLY A 79 -10.90 15.03 5.58
C GLY A 79 -11.79 16.00 6.35
N GLU A 80 -11.53 16.10 7.66
CA GLU A 80 -12.03 17.20 8.49
C GLU A 80 -11.75 18.54 7.78
N PRO A 81 -12.76 19.25 7.25
CA PRO A 81 -12.60 20.67 7.01
C PRO A 81 -12.73 21.37 8.37
N SER A 82 -11.68 22.12 8.72
CA SER A 82 -11.67 23.02 9.88
C SER A 82 -12.79 24.07 9.83
#